data_AF-A0A0D8Y642-F1
#
_entry.id   AF-A0A0D8Y642-F1
#
_cell.length_a   1.000
_cell.length_b   1.000
_cell.length_c   1.000
_cell.angle_alpha   90.00
_cell.angle_beta   90.00
_cell.angle_gamma   90.00
#
_symmetry.space_group_name_H-M   'P 1'
#
loop_
_entity.id
_entity.type
_entity.pdbx_description
1 polymer ?
#
loop_
_entity_poly.entity_id
_entity_poly.type
_entity_poly.pdbx_seq_one_letter_code
_entity_poly.pdbx_strand_id
1 'polypeptide(L)'
;MQAKHELSDLTPEFLNAVRSIDYISPVTKINVAVRELPSFLCSPNFGKYPMPHHQATIHINCEHIDIIHEASRDFTNGKWSLRPIIEMTIPSSIDRSLVADDSSHVISLFTQYTPYRLTEGLWTSETKHRYVKHGQMDASLFVILKLILLLKRKEFRSSFQFMKF
;
A
#
# COMPACT_ATOMS: atom_id res chain seq x y z
N MET A 1 26.42 -30.69 26.79
CA MET A 1 26.20 -29.72 27.89
C MET A 1 25.83 -28.41 27.23
N GLN A 2 24.54 -28.10 27.07
CA GLN A 2 24.10 -26.84 26.46
C GLN A 2 24.16 -25.74 27.53
N ALA A 3 25.02 -24.75 27.33
CA ALA A 3 25.02 -23.54 28.15
C ALA A 3 23.70 -22.79 27.90
N LYS A 4 22.82 -22.78 28.91
CA LYS A 4 21.70 -21.85 28.96
C LYS A 4 22.27 -20.49 29.36
N HIS A 5 22.55 -19.65 28.37
CA HIS A 5 22.82 -18.25 28.64
C HIS A 5 21.50 -17.58 29.06
N GLU A 6 21.49 -16.98 30.24
CA GLU A 6 20.33 -16.27 30.77
C GLU A 6 20.42 -14.78 30.39
N LEU A 7 19.28 -14.08 30.34
CA LEU A 7 19.23 -12.64 30.01
C LEU A 7 20.10 -11.77 30.95
N SER A 8 20.44 -12.30 32.13
CA SER A 8 21.36 -11.71 33.12
C SER A 8 22.82 -11.66 32.67
N ASP A 9 23.21 -12.46 31.67
CA ASP A 9 24.57 -12.47 31.13
C ASP A 9 24.83 -11.29 30.17
N LEU A 10 23.79 -10.52 29.82
CA LEU A 10 23.85 -9.41 28.87
C LEU A 10 23.97 -8.07 29.59
N THR A 11 24.75 -7.15 29.02
CA THR A 11 24.87 -5.81 29.58
C THR A 11 23.54 -5.05 29.47
N PRO A 12 23.21 -4.17 30.43
CA PRO A 12 22.02 -3.32 30.35
C PRO A 12 21.97 -2.50 29.06
N GLU A 13 23.12 -2.03 28.57
CA GLU A 13 23.24 -1.26 27.33
C GLU A 13 22.82 -2.10 26.11
N PHE A 14 23.26 -3.35 26.04
CA PHE A 14 22.88 -4.26 24.96
C PHE A 14 21.38 -4.59 25.00
N LEU A 15 20.85 -4.88 26.20
CA LEU A 15 19.42 -5.12 26.38
C LEU A 15 18.58 -3.91 25.96
N ASN A 16 19.01 -2.70 26.29
CA ASN A 16 18.34 -1.47 25.88
C ASN A 16 18.42 -1.25 24.37
N ALA A 17 19.57 -1.49 23.75
CA ALA A 17 19.73 -1.39 22.30
C ALA A 17 18.77 -2.36 21.59
N VAL A 18 18.72 -3.63 22.00
CA VAL A 18 17.81 -4.64 21.43
C VAL A 18 16.34 -4.26 21.64
N ARG A 19 15.97 -3.79 22.84
CA ARG A 19 14.59 -3.35 23.14
C ARG A 19 14.17 -2.11 22.35
N SER A 20 15.12 -1.29 21.91
CA SER A 20 14.84 -0.09 21.13
C SER A 20 14.62 -0.35 19.64
N ILE A 21 14.86 -1.58 19.16
CA ILE A 21 14.63 -1.94 17.77
C ILE A 21 13.13 -2.08 17.53
N ASP A 22 12.59 -1.18 16.71
CA ASP A 22 11.20 -1.24 16.27
C ASP A 22 11.10 -2.00 14.94
N TYR A 23 10.39 -3.13 14.96
CA TYR A 23 10.08 -3.94 13.78
C TYR A 23 8.69 -3.63 13.21
N ILE A 24 8.01 -2.59 13.71
CA ILE A 24 6.71 -2.19 13.17
C ILE A 24 6.90 -1.71 11.73
N SER A 25 6.36 -2.49 10.80
CA SER A 25 6.19 -2.09 9.41
C SER A 25 4.74 -1.62 9.21
N PRO A 26 4.48 -0.30 9.18
CA PRO A 26 3.13 0.24 9.05
C PRO A 26 2.68 0.27 7.58
N VAL A 27 2.62 -0.90 6.97
CA VAL A 27 2.24 -1.07 5.55
C VAL A 27 0.92 -1.81 5.45
N THR A 28 0.04 -1.27 4.62
CA THR A 28 -1.22 -1.90 4.22
C THR A 28 -1.10 -2.38 2.78
N LYS A 29 -1.52 -3.63 2.53
CA LYS A 29 -1.67 -4.19 1.19
C LYS A 29 -3.14 -4.16 0.77
N ILE A 30 -3.40 -3.59 -0.40
CA ILE A 30 -4.70 -3.57 -1.07
C ILE A 30 -4.55 -4.22 -2.43
N ASN A 31 -5.32 -5.27 -2.69
CA ASN A 31 -5.41 -5.86 -4.02
C ASN A 31 -6.75 -5.48 -4.64
N VAL A 32 -6.73 -5.05 -5.90
CA VAL A 32 -7.92 -4.72 -6.68
C VAL A 32 -7.90 -5.42 -8.02
N ALA A 33 -9.06 -5.92 -8.44
CA ALA A 33 -9.29 -6.41 -9.79
C ALA A 33 -9.89 -5.29 -10.64
N VAL A 34 -9.34 -5.05 -11.83
CA VAL A 34 -9.74 -3.98 -12.73
C VAL A 34 -9.91 -4.47 -14.16
N ARG A 35 -10.70 -3.76 -14.96
CA ARG A 35 -10.90 -4.04 -16.40
C ARG A 35 -10.02 -3.19 -17.32
N GLU A 36 -9.41 -2.14 -16.77
CA GLU A 36 -8.58 -1.21 -17.51
C GLU A 36 -7.34 -0.88 -16.67
N LEU A 37 -6.21 -0.80 -17.34
CA LEU A 37 -4.93 -0.42 -16.74
C LEU A 37 -4.90 1.10 -16.49
N PRO A 38 -4.14 1.57 -15.49
CA PRO A 38 -3.92 3.00 -15.27
C PRO A 38 -3.34 3.63 -16.54
N SER A 39 -3.69 4.87 -16.85
CA SER A 39 -3.09 5.61 -17.97
C SER A 39 -2.45 6.87 -17.43
N PHE A 40 -1.16 7.04 -17.68
CA PHE A 40 -0.39 8.18 -17.16
C PHE A 40 -0.37 9.30 -18.19
N LEU A 41 -0.47 10.56 -17.76
CA LEU A 41 -0.47 11.71 -18.68
C LEU A 41 0.84 11.80 -19.48
N CYS A 42 1.97 11.49 -18.84
CA CYS A 42 3.29 11.50 -19.48
C CYS A 42 3.57 10.25 -20.34
N SER A 43 2.78 9.19 -20.19
CA SER A 43 2.93 7.93 -20.92
C SER A 43 1.55 7.27 -21.07
N PRO A 44 0.70 7.77 -21.99
CA PRO A 44 -0.65 7.28 -22.15
C PRO A 44 -0.69 5.86 -22.70
N ASN A 45 -1.82 5.18 -22.47
CA ASN A 45 -2.01 3.81 -22.95
C ASN A 45 -2.27 3.79 -24.46
N PHE A 46 -1.65 2.82 -25.14
CA PHE A 46 -1.94 2.50 -26.54
C PHE A 46 -2.65 1.15 -26.61
N GLY A 47 -3.96 1.17 -26.86
CA GLY A 47 -4.78 -0.04 -26.89
C GLY A 47 -5.13 -0.58 -25.50
N LYS A 48 -5.37 -1.90 -25.42
CA LYS A 48 -5.88 -2.59 -24.22
C LYS A 48 -4.83 -3.45 -23.50
N TYR A 49 -3.64 -3.60 -24.09
CA TYR A 49 -2.61 -4.48 -23.57
C TYR A 49 -1.70 -3.75 -22.58
N PRO A 50 -1.08 -4.48 -21.64
CA PRO A 50 -0.03 -3.91 -20.80
C PRO A 50 1.11 -3.29 -21.62
N MET A 51 1.65 -2.20 -21.09
CA MET A 51 2.74 -1.41 -21.68
C MET A 51 3.97 -1.58 -20.79
N PRO A 52 5.19 -1.22 -21.22
CA PRO A 52 6.39 -1.41 -20.42
C PRO A 52 6.30 -0.81 -19.00
N HIS A 53 5.70 0.38 -18.85
CA HIS A 53 5.51 1.01 -17.54
C HIS A 53 4.53 0.25 -16.62
N HIS A 54 3.63 -0.58 -17.16
CA HIS A 54 2.74 -1.45 -16.38
C HIS A 54 3.45 -2.67 -15.79
N GLN A 55 4.60 -3.03 -16.35
CA GLN A 55 5.42 -4.18 -15.93
C GLN A 55 6.50 -3.77 -14.92
N ALA A 56 6.55 -2.49 -14.55
CA ALA A 56 7.45 -1.95 -13.54
C ALA A 56 6.71 -1.72 -12.20
N THR A 57 7.49 -1.41 -11.17
CA THR A 57 6.96 -0.85 -9.93
C THR A 57 6.67 0.63 -10.13
N ILE A 58 5.47 1.07 -9.76
CA ILE A 58 5.00 2.45 -9.92
C ILE A 58 4.89 3.07 -8.54
N HIS A 59 5.62 4.17 -8.31
CA HIS A 59 5.66 4.86 -7.03
C HIS A 59 4.88 6.18 -7.13
N ILE A 60 4.04 6.46 -6.14
CA ILE A 60 3.16 7.64 -6.09
C ILE A 60 3.35 8.34 -4.74
N ASN A 61 3.29 9.68 -4.74
CA ASN A 61 3.44 10.54 -3.56
C ASN A 61 4.82 10.43 -2.90
N CYS A 62 5.85 10.13 -3.69
CA CYS A 62 7.25 10.11 -3.25
C CYS A 62 8.12 11.10 -4.01
N GLU A 63 7.53 12.08 -4.69
CA GLU A 63 8.22 13.02 -5.58
C GLU A 63 9.02 14.06 -4.78
N HIS A 64 8.59 14.35 -3.54
CA HIS A 64 9.22 15.32 -2.65
C HIS A 64 9.34 14.78 -1.22
N ILE A 65 10.45 15.12 -0.57
CA ILE A 65 10.73 14.69 0.82
C ILE A 65 9.69 15.24 1.82
N ASP A 66 9.14 16.42 1.56
CA ASP A 66 8.15 17.04 2.44
C ASP A 66 6.86 16.20 2.54
N ILE A 67 6.45 15.56 1.44
CA ILE A 67 5.29 14.66 1.40
C ILE A 67 5.56 13.42 2.26
N ILE A 68 6.76 12.85 2.14
CA ILE A 68 7.20 11.69 2.92
C ILE A 68 7.25 12.06 4.41
N HIS A 69 7.78 13.24 4.73
CA HIS A 69 7.85 13.75 6.09
C HIS A 69 6.45 13.97 6.69
N GLU A 70 5.53 14.56 5.94
CA GLU A 70 4.12 14.71 6.32
C GLU A 70 3.46 13.37 6.62
N ALA A 71 3.60 12.39 5.73
CA ALA A 71 3.07 11.05 5.92
C ALA A 71 3.64 10.38 7.18
N SER A 72 4.93 10.57 7.45
CA SER A 72 5.57 10.10 8.67
C SER A 72 4.99 10.77 9.93
N ARG A 73 4.73 12.08 9.88
CA ARG A 73 4.12 12.80 11.01
C ARG A 73 2.71 12.31 11.30
N ASP A 74 1.90 12.08 10.27
CA ASP A 74 0.56 11.52 10.45
C ASP A 74 0.61 10.16 11.16
N PHE A 75 1.53 9.29 10.73
CA PHE A 75 1.77 7.99 11.35
C PHE A 75 2.20 8.10 12.82
N THR A 76 3.16 8.97 13.14
CA THR A 76 3.61 9.20 14.53
C THR A 76 2.47 9.74 15.41
N ASN A 77 1.51 10.45 14.82
CA ASN A 77 0.29 10.92 15.51
C ASN A 77 -0.82 9.85 15.59
N GLY A 78 -0.54 8.60 15.19
CA GLY A 78 -1.49 7.48 15.20
C GLY A 78 -2.59 7.59 14.16
N LYS A 79 -2.40 8.39 13.11
CA LYS A 79 -3.33 8.54 11.98
C LYS A 79 -2.75 7.84 10.75
N TRP A 80 -3.61 7.48 9.79
CA TRP A 80 -3.10 7.16 8.45
C TRP A 80 -2.66 8.44 7.74
N SER A 81 -1.68 8.34 6.85
CA SER A 81 -1.27 9.46 6.02
C SER A 81 -2.41 9.95 5.13
N LEU A 82 -2.59 11.28 5.07
CA LEU A 82 -3.53 11.89 4.11
C LEU A 82 -3.05 11.74 2.66
N ARG A 83 -1.74 11.83 2.46
CA ARG A 83 -1.05 11.59 1.19
C ARG A 83 -0.18 10.33 1.30
N PRO A 84 -0.78 9.13 1.25
CA PRO A 84 -0.02 7.91 1.44
C PRO A 84 1.00 7.75 0.31
N ILE A 85 2.21 7.33 0.66
CA ILE A 85 3.17 6.80 -0.31
C ILE A 85 2.64 5.46 -0.76
N ILE A 86 2.51 5.28 -2.07
CA ILE A 86 1.98 4.06 -2.68
C ILE A 86 3.04 3.45 -3.57
N GLU A 87 3.34 2.19 -3.32
CA GLU A 87 4.03 1.32 -4.25
C GLU A 87 3.00 0.42 -4.94
N MET A 88 2.86 0.57 -6.25
CA MET A 88 1.89 -0.15 -7.07
C MET A 88 2.60 -1.13 -8.01
N THR A 89 2.07 -2.35 -8.09
CA THR A 89 2.47 -3.35 -9.08
C THR A 89 1.25 -3.94 -9.78
N ILE A 90 1.43 -4.37 -11.03
CA ILE A 90 0.39 -5.01 -11.84
C ILE A 90 0.89 -6.40 -12.21
N PRO A 91 0.85 -7.39 -11.30
CA PRO A 91 1.45 -8.70 -11.56
C PRO A 91 0.86 -9.40 -12.78
N SER A 92 -0.44 -9.19 -13.07
CA SER A 92 -1.11 -9.73 -14.26
C SER A 92 -0.67 -9.08 -15.59
N SER A 93 0.25 -8.10 -15.56
CA SER A 93 0.89 -7.59 -16.77
C SER A 93 2.06 -8.46 -17.22
N ILE A 94 2.65 -9.22 -16.30
CA ILE A 94 3.79 -10.12 -16.51
C ILE A 94 3.30 -11.57 -16.56
N ASP A 95 2.42 -11.96 -15.63
CA ASP A 95 1.88 -13.32 -15.54
C ASP A 95 0.36 -13.33 -15.75
N ARG A 96 -0.08 -13.75 -16.94
CA ARG A 96 -1.50 -13.84 -17.29
C ARG A 96 -2.24 -14.97 -16.57
N SER A 97 -1.56 -15.94 -15.95
CA SER A 97 -2.24 -17.03 -15.23
C SER A 97 -2.99 -16.56 -13.98
N LEU A 98 -2.68 -15.35 -13.49
CA LEU A 98 -3.32 -14.72 -12.32
C LEU A 98 -4.75 -14.22 -12.58
N VAL A 99 -5.20 -14.22 -13.84
CA VAL A 99 -6.53 -13.76 -14.25
C VAL A 99 -7.14 -14.73 -15.26
N ALA A 100 -8.46 -14.92 -15.17
CA ALA A 100 -9.15 -15.90 -16.01
C ALA A 100 -9.54 -15.38 -17.41
N ASP A 101 -9.38 -14.08 -17.68
CA ASP A 101 -9.79 -13.47 -18.94
C ASP A 101 -8.74 -12.44 -19.44
N ASP A 102 -8.82 -12.06 -20.72
CA ASP A 102 -7.84 -11.17 -21.38
C ASP A 102 -8.00 -9.68 -21.07
N SER A 103 -9.08 -9.30 -20.38
CA SER A 103 -9.43 -7.91 -20.08
C SER A 103 -9.24 -7.52 -18.62
N SER A 104 -9.12 -8.52 -17.74
CA SER A 104 -8.97 -8.33 -16.31
C SER A 104 -7.49 -8.19 -15.95
N HIS A 105 -7.24 -7.37 -14.94
CA HIS A 105 -5.93 -7.18 -14.34
C HIS A 105 -6.06 -7.15 -12.82
N VAL A 106 -5.02 -7.63 -12.14
CA VAL A 106 -4.85 -7.49 -10.70
C VAL A 106 -3.82 -6.39 -10.47
N ILE A 107 -4.18 -5.41 -9.64
CA ILE A 107 -3.28 -4.36 -9.17
C ILE A 107 -3.08 -4.56 -7.67
N SER A 108 -1.82 -4.62 -7.25
CA SER A 108 -1.43 -4.65 -5.84
C SER A 108 -0.89 -3.28 -5.44
N LEU A 109 -1.43 -2.73 -4.35
CA LEU A 109 -1.04 -1.45 -3.79
C LEU A 109 -0.48 -1.69 -2.38
N PHE A 110 0.73 -1.22 -2.14
CA PHE A 110 1.35 -1.16 -0.82
C PHE A 110 1.38 0.29 -0.39
N THR A 111 0.63 0.62 0.67
CA THR A 111 0.55 1.98 1.18
C THR A 111 1.31 2.07 2.50
N GLN A 112 2.24 3.02 2.59
CA GLN A 112 3.05 3.23 3.80
C GLN A 112 2.33 4.15 4.79
N TYR A 113 2.85 4.21 6.03
CA TYR A 113 2.34 5.07 7.10
C TYR A 113 0.89 4.77 7.50
N THR A 114 0.55 3.49 7.55
CA THR A 114 -0.73 2.98 8.06
C THR A 114 -0.54 2.27 9.40
N PRO A 115 -0.89 2.89 10.54
CA PRO A 115 -0.66 2.28 11.83
C PRO A 115 -1.61 1.10 12.09
N TYR A 116 -1.13 0.07 12.78
CA TYR A 116 -1.95 -1.10 13.18
C TYR A 116 -3.13 -0.73 14.07
N ARG A 117 -2.98 0.32 14.88
CA ARG A 117 -4.01 0.87 15.75
C ARG A 117 -4.07 2.38 15.51
N LEU A 118 -5.27 2.87 15.21
CA LEU A 118 -5.51 4.29 15.02
C LEU A 118 -5.76 4.96 16.36
N THR A 119 -5.52 6.26 16.45
CA THR A 119 -5.89 7.07 17.62
C THR A 119 -7.40 7.01 17.88
N GLU A 120 -8.21 6.90 16.82
CA GLU A 120 -9.67 6.72 16.89
C GLU A 120 -10.11 5.29 17.30
N GLY A 121 -9.19 4.32 17.35
CA GLY A 121 -9.48 2.93 17.73
C GLY A 121 -8.95 1.88 16.76
N LEU A 122 -9.60 0.72 16.74
CA LEU A 122 -9.23 -0.39 15.84
C LEU A 122 -9.78 -0.18 14.43
N TRP A 123 -9.16 -0.83 13.44
CA TRP A 123 -9.63 -0.83 12.07
C TRP A 123 -10.97 -1.57 11.92
N THR A 124 -12.06 -0.81 11.83
CA THR A 124 -13.40 -1.32 11.49
C THR A 124 -13.57 -1.45 9.97
N SER A 125 -14.60 -2.18 9.54
CA SER A 125 -14.97 -2.22 8.12
C SER A 125 -15.20 -0.82 7.57
N GLU A 126 -15.94 0.03 8.28
CA GLU A 126 -16.19 1.43 7.88
C GLU A 126 -14.90 2.23 7.71
N THR A 127 -13.99 2.14 8.69
CA THR A 127 -12.72 2.85 8.65
C THR A 127 -11.81 2.36 7.51
N LYS A 128 -11.80 1.06 7.22
CA LYS A 128 -11.13 0.51 6.02
C LYS A 128 -11.73 1.08 4.73
N HIS A 129 -13.07 1.17 4.64
CA HIS A 129 -13.73 1.77 3.48
C HIS A 129 -13.41 3.27 3.35
N ARG A 130 -13.36 4.02 4.46
CA ARG A 130 -12.93 5.43 4.46
C ARG A 130 -11.50 5.55 3.93
N TYR A 131 -10.58 4.73 4.42
CA TYR A 131 -9.19 4.74 3.98
C TYR A 131 -9.03 4.40 2.49
N VAL A 132 -9.68 3.32 2.02
CA VAL A 132 -9.66 2.95 0.60
C VAL A 132 -10.23 4.07 -0.26
N LYS A 133 -11.34 4.70 0.15
CA LYS A 133 -11.89 5.87 -0.54
C LYS A 133 -10.98 7.10 -0.46
N HIS A 134 -10.24 7.27 0.61
CA HIS A 134 -9.35 8.41 0.80
C HIS A 134 -8.09 8.31 -0.07
N GLY A 135 -7.41 7.16 -0.04
CA GLY A 135 -6.30 6.87 -0.98
C GLY A 135 -6.75 6.88 -2.45
N GLN A 136 -8.05 6.66 -2.70
CA GLN A 136 -8.68 6.84 -4.01
C GLN A 136 -8.90 8.31 -4.42
N MET A 137 -8.96 9.24 -3.46
CA MET A 137 -9.28 10.66 -3.67
C MET A 137 -8.03 11.57 -3.68
N ASP A 138 -6.92 11.18 -3.04
CA ASP A 138 -5.68 11.96 -2.97
C ASP A 138 -4.54 11.42 -3.87
N ALA A 139 -4.90 10.85 -5.01
CA ALA A 139 -3.97 10.49 -6.07
C ALA A 139 -4.13 11.48 -7.21
N SER A 140 -3.44 12.62 -7.14
CA SER A 140 -3.20 13.60 -8.21
C SER A 140 -4.14 13.42 -9.43
N LEU A 141 -5.40 13.78 -9.18
CA LEU A 141 -6.59 13.99 -9.99
C LEU A 141 -6.93 13.20 -11.28
N PHE A 142 -6.14 12.27 -11.81
CA PHE A 142 -6.52 11.62 -13.10
C PHE A 142 -6.35 10.11 -13.19
N VAL A 143 -5.42 9.48 -12.47
CA VAL A 143 -5.10 8.06 -12.69
C VAL A 143 -6.12 7.13 -12.01
N ILE A 144 -6.56 7.44 -10.79
CA ILE A 144 -7.49 6.57 -10.03
C ILE A 144 -8.96 6.96 -10.29
N LEU A 145 -9.27 8.22 -10.62
CA LEU A 145 -10.65 8.65 -10.92
C LEU A 145 -11.27 7.89 -12.11
N LYS A 146 -10.46 7.52 -13.11
CA LYS A 146 -10.91 6.71 -14.25
C LYS A 146 -11.17 5.25 -13.86
N LEU A 147 -10.36 4.68 -12.95
CA LEU A 147 -10.64 3.38 -12.31
C LEU A 147 -11.99 3.43 -11.55
N ILE A 148 -12.27 4.51 -10.82
CA ILE A 148 -13.47 4.66 -9.97
C ILE A 148 -14.75 4.83 -10.82
N LEU A 149 -14.71 5.54 -11.94
CA LEU A 149 -15.86 5.67 -12.85
C LEU A 149 -16.22 4.34 -13.53
N LEU A 150 -15.25 3.45 -13.77
CA LEU A 150 -15.51 2.08 -14.25
C LEU A 150 -16.03 1.14 -13.16
N LEU A 151 -15.58 1.32 -11.91
CA LEU A 151 -15.94 0.47 -10.77
C LEU A 151 -17.36 0.71 -10.23
N LYS A 152 -18.03 1.81 -10.59
CA LYS A 152 -19.46 2.01 -10.30
C LYS A 152 -20.39 1.08 -11.09
N ARG A 153 -19.89 0.27 -12.03
CA ARG A 153 -20.73 -0.62 -12.87
C ARG A 153 -20.79 -2.09 -12.46
N LYS A 154 -19.83 -2.68 -11.71
CA LYS A 154 -19.90 -4.09 -11.23
C LYS A 154 -19.06 -4.34 -9.97
N GLU A 155 -19.49 -5.34 -9.19
CA GLU A 155 -18.99 -5.76 -7.86
C GLU A 155 -17.48 -5.56 -7.62
N PHE A 156 -17.18 -4.67 -6.68
CA PHE A 156 -15.84 -4.43 -6.15
C PHE A 156 -15.47 -5.54 -5.15
N ARG A 157 -14.40 -6.30 -5.44
CA ARG A 157 -13.76 -7.21 -4.48
C ARG A 157 -12.36 -6.70 -4.17
N SER A 158 -12.17 -6.10 -2.99
CA SER A 158 -10.85 -5.73 -2.47
C SER A 158 -10.51 -6.57 -1.25
N SER A 159 -9.28 -7.05 -1.15
CA SER A 159 -8.73 -7.60 0.09
C SER A 159 -7.85 -6.55 0.77
N PHE A 160 -8.08 -6.33 2.06
CA PHE A 160 -7.33 -5.40 2.90
C PHE A 160 -6.55 -6.20 3.94
N GLN A 161 -5.23 -6.18 3.85
CA GLN A 161 -4.36 -6.96 4.73
C GLN A 161 -3.24 -6.07 5.28
N PHE A 162 -3.03 -6.14 6.59
CA PHE A 162 -1.80 -5.64 7.20
C PHE A 162 -0.70 -6.67 7.01
N MET A 163 0.48 -6.20 6.61
CA MET A 163 1.63 -7.07 6.43
C MET A 163 2.46 -7.06 7.72
N LYS A 164 2.30 -8.12 8.54
CA LYS A 164 3.20 -8.41 9.65
C LYS A 164 4.43 -9.09 9.09
N PHE A 165 5.60 -8.48 9.28
CA PHE A 165 6.90 -9.11 9.02
C PHE A 165 7.43 -9.76 10.30
#